data_AF-A0A539DKE0-F1
#
_entry.id   AF-A0A539DKE0-F1
#
_cell.length_a   1.000
_cell.length_b   1.000
_cell.length_c   1.000
_cell.angle_alpha   90.00
_cell.angle_beta   90.00
_cell.angle_gamma   90.00
#
_symmetry.space_group_name_H-M   'P 1'
#
loop_
_entity.id
_entity.type
_entity.pdbx_description
1 polymer ?
#
loop_
_entity_poly.entity_id
_entity_poly.type
_entity_poly.pdbx_seq_one_letter_code
_entity_poly.pdbx_strand_id
1 'polypeptide(L)'
;DPARVAFGTCPSGYTNVATDCNDGASTVRPMAPELCNDIDDDCDTSIDDGVTASPCYADADGDGYGAGAASTRCRDAARMAQGYCPVGYTNVATDCNDASSSIRPGGTESCNGLDDDCDGMTDELLTVSACLVDGDSDGYGAGATSTQCRDAARATYGFCPVGYTTSAGDCNDSNGTVRPMAAETCNGIDDDCDTTIDDGVLASPCYVDGDADNYGTGVASTRCRDATRVAQGECPVGYTDVATDCNDGNAAVRPGATETCNGIDDNCTMGVDEALTVTPCYADRDGDGYGAGPSSTQCRDATRAAFGFCPVAYSNLATDCNDASAAVRPGATETCNGIDDN
;
A
#
# COMPACT_ATOMS: atom_id res chain seq x y z
N ASP A 1 -51.20 6.06 85.65
CA ASP A 1 -51.07 7.52 85.79
C ASP A 1 -52.36 8.16 85.31
N PRO A 2 -53.14 8.82 86.18
CA PRO A 2 -54.39 9.49 85.80
C PRO A 2 -54.20 10.66 84.82
N ALA A 3 -52.97 11.05 84.49
CA ALA A 3 -52.69 12.13 83.54
C ALA A 3 -52.72 11.70 82.05
N ARG A 4 -53.00 10.44 81.69
CA ARG A 4 -52.94 9.95 80.29
C ARG A 4 -54.28 9.92 79.53
N VAL A 5 -55.25 10.73 79.92
CA VAL A 5 -56.62 10.68 79.36
C VAL A 5 -56.74 11.29 77.95
N ALA A 6 -55.67 11.83 77.36
CA ALA A 6 -55.72 12.44 76.02
C ALA A 6 -55.15 11.59 74.86
N PHE A 7 -54.52 10.43 75.10
CA PHE A 7 -53.84 9.66 74.04
C PHE A 7 -54.10 8.13 74.04
N GLY A 8 -55.16 7.67 74.71
CA GLY A 8 -55.39 6.23 74.85
C GLY A 8 -54.36 5.56 75.76
N THR A 9 -54.70 4.38 76.27
CA THR A 9 -53.94 3.68 77.34
C THR A 9 -52.72 2.93 76.84
N CYS A 10 -52.00 3.45 75.84
CA CYS A 10 -50.81 2.81 75.31
C CYS A 10 -49.54 3.17 76.13
N PRO A 11 -48.62 2.22 76.37
CA PRO A 11 -47.31 2.50 76.94
C PRO A 11 -46.54 3.54 76.11
N SER A 12 -45.51 4.18 76.70
CA SER A 12 -44.64 5.08 75.94
C SER A 12 -44.06 4.38 74.72
N GLY A 13 -44.21 4.95 73.53
CA GLY A 13 -43.79 4.36 72.25
C GLY A 13 -44.85 3.50 71.54
N TYR A 14 -46.09 3.44 72.03
CA TYR A 14 -47.19 2.71 71.40
C TYR A 14 -48.37 3.64 71.11
N THR A 15 -49.03 3.46 69.97
CA THR A 15 -50.25 4.16 69.56
C THR A 15 -51.41 3.18 69.41
N ASN A 16 -52.66 3.66 69.47
CA ASN A 16 -53.87 2.87 69.20
C ASN A 16 -54.42 3.08 67.78
N VAL A 17 -53.70 3.84 66.95
CA VAL A 17 -53.99 4.04 65.53
C VAL A 17 -53.26 2.94 64.75
N ALA A 18 -54.00 1.99 64.19
CA ALA A 18 -53.45 0.80 63.54
C ALA A 18 -53.15 0.98 62.04
N THR A 19 -53.12 2.23 61.57
CA THR A 19 -52.99 2.59 60.14
C THR A 19 -51.64 3.22 59.81
N ASP A 20 -50.70 3.26 60.76
CA ASP A 20 -49.31 3.63 60.48
C ASP A 20 -48.61 2.49 59.74
N CYS A 21 -48.13 2.76 58.53
CA CYS A 21 -47.48 1.80 57.66
C CYS A 21 -45.95 1.75 57.85
N ASN A 22 -45.36 2.65 58.65
CA ASN A 22 -43.93 2.63 58.98
C ASN A 22 -43.60 3.25 60.35
N ASP A 23 -43.61 2.43 61.40
CA ASP A 23 -43.25 2.79 62.80
C ASP A 23 -41.84 3.42 62.96
N GLY A 24 -40.96 3.29 61.97
CA GLY A 24 -39.60 3.83 61.98
C GLY A 24 -39.49 5.25 61.42
N ALA A 25 -40.51 5.76 60.74
CA ALA A 25 -40.47 7.03 60.02
C ALA A 25 -41.60 7.96 60.47
N SER A 26 -41.27 9.01 61.23
CA SER A 26 -42.27 9.97 61.72
C SER A 26 -43.00 10.76 60.63
N THR A 27 -42.49 10.74 59.39
CA THR A 27 -43.09 11.38 58.21
C THR A 27 -44.15 10.51 57.55
N VAL A 28 -44.09 9.18 57.72
CA VAL A 28 -45.01 8.21 57.13
C VAL A 28 -46.10 7.91 58.16
N ARG A 29 -47.32 8.37 57.92
CA ARG A 29 -48.45 8.22 58.83
C ARG A 29 -49.76 8.59 58.14
N PRO A 30 -50.92 8.09 58.62
CA PRO A 30 -52.24 8.44 58.11
C PRO A 30 -52.44 9.93 57.84
N MET A 31 -52.87 10.28 56.62
CA MET A 31 -53.17 11.66 56.18
C MET A 31 -51.96 12.60 56.16
N ALA A 32 -50.73 12.08 56.11
CA ALA A 32 -49.57 12.90 55.77
C ALA A 32 -49.71 13.46 54.33
N PRO A 33 -49.10 14.60 54.00
CA PRO A 33 -48.96 14.99 52.60
C PRO A 33 -47.98 14.06 51.89
N GLU A 34 -48.38 13.51 50.75
CA GLU A 34 -47.49 12.74 49.86
C GLU A 34 -46.29 13.57 49.39
N LEU A 35 -45.11 12.97 49.47
CA LEU A 35 -43.87 13.48 48.89
C LEU A 35 -43.52 12.64 47.66
N CYS A 36 -42.78 13.23 46.72
CA CYS A 36 -42.26 12.51 45.55
C CYS A 36 -41.05 11.63 45.94
N ASN A 37 -41.27 10.59 46.72
CA ASN A 37 -40.21 9.75 47.30
C ASN A 37 -40.41 8.24 47.05
N ASP A 38 -41.39 7.84 46.23
CA ASP A 38 -41.79 6.44 45.98
C ASP A 38 -42.22 5.70 47.27
N ILE A 39 -42.71 6.43 48.27
CA ILE A 39 -43.23 5.93 49.54
C ILE A 39 -44.67 6.42 49.68
N ASP A 40 -45.57 5.50 50.04
CA ASP A 40 -46.92 5.83 50.53
C ASP A 40 -46.77 6.52 51.90
N ASP A 41 -46.66 7.85 51.91
CA ASP A 41 -46.41 8.66 53.10
C ASP A 41 -47.68 8.78 53.97
N ASP A 42 -48.86 8.75 53.35
CA ASP A 42 -50.16 8.94 53.99
C ASP A 42 -50.88 7.62 54.35
N CYS A 43 -50.27 6.49 53.99
CA CYS A 43 -50.71 5.13 54.24
C CYS A 43 -52.11 4.81 53.64
N ASP A 44 -52.47 5.42 52.51
CA ASP A 44 -53.75 5.18 51.82
C ASP A 44 -53.70 4.07 50.76
N THR A 45 -52.54 3.42 50.59
CA THR A 45 -52.21 2.38 49.61
C THR A 45 -51.88 2.86 48.19
N SER A 46 -51.97 4.16 47.95
CA SER A 46 -51.50 4.82 46.73
C SER A 46 -50.12 5.41 47.02
N ILE A 47 -49.19 5.22 46.09
CA ILE A 47 -47.85 5.82 46.21
C ILE A 47 -47.87 7.15 45.48
N ASP A 48 -47.40 8.21 46.14
CA ASP A 48 -47.23 9.55 45.60
C ASP A 48 -48.54 10.08 44.97
N ASP A 49 -49.70 9.84 45.57
CA ASP A 49 -50.96 10.40 45.10
C ASP A 49 -51.09 11.89 45.48
N GLY A 50 -51.99 12.64 44.84
CA GLY A 50 -52.15 14.08 45.12
C GLY A 50 -50.96 14.98 44.72
N VAL A 51 -49.82 14.43 44.27
CA VAL A 51 -48.70 15.18 43.69
C VAL A 51 -48.93 15.42 42.20
N THR A 52 -48.36 16.51 41.67
CA THR A 52 -48.50 16.82 40.23
C THR A 52 -47.55 15.95 39.42
N ALA A 53 -48.05 15.10 38.55
CA ALA A 53 -47.19 14.38 37.59
C ALA A 53 -46.75 15.31 36.45
N SER A 54 -45.53 15.12 35.95
CA SER A 54 -44.99 15.80 34.77
C SER A 54 -44.28 14.80 33.87
N PRO A 55 -44.30 15.00 32.53
CA PRO A 55 -43.54 14.16 31.62
C PRO A 55 -42.05 14.36 31.90
N CYS A 56 -41.37 13.28 32.24
CA CYS A 56 -39.93 13.25 32.49
C CYS A 56 -39.27 12.27 31.51
N TYR A 57 -38.20 12.72 30.88
CA TYR A 57 -37.40 12.01 29.89
C TYR A 57 -36.11 11.55 30.53
N ALA A 58 -35.60 10.38 30.15
CA ALA A 58 -34.33 9.91 30.67
C ALA A 58 -33.23 10.89 30.23
N ASP A 59 -32.31 11.17 31.15
CA ASP A 59 -31.12 12.00 30.97
C ASP A 59 -29.94 11.13 31.42
N ALA A 60 -29.48 10.27 30.52
CA ALA A 60 -28.56 9.20 30.86
C ALA A 60 -27.10 9.65 30.86
N ASP A 61 -26.77 10.74 30.16
CA ASP A 61 -25.44 11.36 30.17
C ASP A 61 -25.30 12.58 31.11
N GLY A 62 -26.43 13.07 31.66
CA GLY A 62 -26.46 14.07 32.72
C GLY A 62 -26.26 15.51 32.26
N ASP A 63 -26.60 15.82 31.00
CA ASP A 63 -26.42 17.16 30.43
C ASP A 63 -27.62 18.10 30.64
N GLY A 64 -28.73 17.56 31.16
CA GLY A 64 -29.97 18.28 31.48
C GLY A 64 -31.02 18.25 30.36
N TYR A 65 -30.71 17.64 29.22
CA TYR A 65 -31.64 17.30 28.14
C TYR A 65 -31.88 15.79 28.16
N GLY A 66 -33.01 15.36 27.63
CA GLY A 66 -33.40 13.96 27.70
C GLY A 66 -34.13 13.51 26.46
N ALA A 67 -34.08 12.20 26.22
CA ALA A 67 -34.64 11.57 25.04
C ALA A 67 -35.62 10.44 25.38
N GLY A 68 -36.24 9.90 24.32
CA GLY A 68 -37.09 8.72 24.40
C GLY A 68 -38.53 8.96 24.88
N ALA A 69 -39.17 7.90 25.37
CA ALA A 69 -40.56 7.94 25.80
C ALA A 69 -40.69 8.66 27.14
N ALA A 70 -41.63 9.61 27.23
CA ALA A 70 -41.93 10.29 28.48
C ALA A 70 -42.39 9.28 29.54
N SER A 71 -41.68 9.24 30.66
CA SER A 71 -42.15 8.59 31.87
C SER A 71 -43.03 9.57 32.66
N THR A 72 -44.18 9.10 33.15
CA THR A 72 -45.01 9.90 34.06
C THR A 72 -44.38 9.80 35.44
N ARG A 73 -43.78 10.90 35.90
CA ARG A 73 -43.13 10.97 37.21
C ARG A 73 -43.71 12.12 38.01
N CYS A 74 -43.69 11.95 39.32
CA CYS A 74 -44.11 12.94 40.28
C CYS A 74 -43.16 14.15 40.25
N ARG A 75 -43.70 15.35 40.40
CA ARG A 75 -42.95 16.62 40.39
C ARG A 75 -42.38 16.89 41.78
N ASP A 76 -41.07 17.07 41.89
CA ASP A 76 -40.42 17.42 43.15
C ASP A 76 -39.87 18.86 43.13
N ALA A 77 -40.46 19.74 43.97
CA ALA A 77 -40.03 21.12 44.13
C ALA A 77 -38.58 21.27 44.62
N ALA A 78 -38.02 20.25 45.28
CA ALA A 78 -36.61 20.23 45.66
C ALA A 78 -35.66 20.02 44.46
N ARG A 79 -36.17 19.59 43.30
CA ARG A 79 -35.40 19.23 42.09
C ARG A 79 -35.54 20.24 40.94
N MET A 80 -35.67 21.53 41.26
CA MET A 80 -35.85 22.60 40.24
C MET A 80 -34.79 22.59 39.14
N ALA A 81 -33.55 22.18 39.45
CA ALA A 81 -32.44 22.10 38.49
C ALA A 81 -32.65 21.04 37.40
N GLN A 82 -33.45 20.01 37.65
CA GLN A 82 -33.77 18.90 36.74
C GLN A 82 -35.20 19.04 36.17
N GLY A 83 -35.72 20.27 36.16
CA GLY A 83 -37.09 20.50 35.70
C GLY A 83 -38.15 19.83 36.58
N TYR A 84 -37.83 19.65 37.88
CA TYR A 84 -38.64 18.94 38.87
C TYR A 84 -38.75 17.42 38.69
N CYS A 85 -37.93 16.84 37.81
CA CYS A 85 -37.88 15.39 37.58
C CYS A 85 -36.90 14.69 38.54
N PRO A 86 -37.04 13.37 38.73
CA PRO A 86 -36.06 12.59 39.50
C PRO A 86 -34.64 12.64 38.93
N VAL A 87 -33.63 12.29 39.73
CA VAL A 87 -32.24 12.21 39.26
C VAL A 87 -32.13 11.20 38.12
N GLY A 88 -31.43 11.58 37.04
CA GLY A 88 -31.36 10.81 35.79
C GLY A 88 -32.54 11.05 34.85
N TYR A 89 -33.36 12.07 35.12
CA TYR A 89 -34.43 12.52 34.26
C TYR A 89 -34.50 14.05 34.18
N THR A 90 -35.04 14.55 33.08
CA THR A 90 -35.32 15.97 32.84
C THR A 90 -36.71 16.17 32.25
N ASN A 91 -37.25 17.38 32.29
CA ASN A 91 -38.50 17.74 31.61
C ASN A 91 -38.27 18.31 30.19
N VAL A 92 -37.03 18.32 29.71
CA VAL A 92 -36.63 18.89 28.42
C VAL A 92 -36.34 17.77 27.42
N ALA A 93 -37.25 17.57 26.47
CA ALA A 93 -37.32 16.40 25.58
C ALA A 93 -36.62 16.60 24.23
N THR A 94 -35.51 17.30 24.20
CA THR A 94 -34.91 17.80 22.95
C THR A 94 -33.55 17.18 22.64
N ASP A 95 -33.12 16.20 23.42
CA ASP A 95 -31.85 15.53 23.20
C ASP A 95 -31.93 14.55 22.02
N CYS A 96 -30.99 14.69 21.08
CA CYS A 96 -30.82 13.82 19.94
C CYS A 96 -29.85 12.66 20.22
N ASN A 97 -29.02 12.72 21.28
CA ASN A 97 -28.11 11.66 21.69
C ASN A 97 -27.88 11.61 23.22
N ASP A 98 -28.81 10.95 23.91
CA ASP A 98 -28.84 10.69 25.37
C ASP A 98 -27.72 9.76 25.90
N ALA A 99 -26.65 9.57 25.12
CA ALA A 99 -25.45 8.86 25.54
C ALA A 99 -24.19 9.76 25.48
N SER A 100 -24.33 11.02 25.09
CA SER A 100 -23.24 11.95 24.86
C SER A 100 -23.59 13.38 25.28
N SER A 101 -23.16 13.78 26.48
CA SER A 101 -23.41 15.12 27.02
C SER A 101 -22.81 16.29 26.23
N SER A 102 -22.00 15.99 25.20
CA SER A 102 -21.53 16.98 24.23
C SER A 102 -22.54 17.30 23.13
N ILE A 103 -23.42 16.35 22.78
CA ILE A 103 -24.41 16.43 21.70
C ILE A 103 -25.75 16.79 22.32
N ARG A 104 -26.17 18.05 22.18
CA ARG A 104 -27.33 18.57 22.88
C ARG A 104 -27.85 19.86 22.25
N PRO A 105 -29.12 20.22 22.50
CA PRO A 105 -29.71 21.48 22.07
C PRO A 105 -28.82 22.72 22.27
N GLY A 106 -28.44 23.37 21.17
CA GLY A 106 -27.58 24.55 21.16
C GLY A 106 -26.12 24.25 21.55
N GLY A 107 -25.68 23.01 21.34
CA GLY A 107 -24.30 22.58 21.31
C GLY A 107 -23.46 23.36 20.29
N THR A 108 -22.15 23.09 20.28
CA THR A 108 -21.27 23.66 19.26
C THR A 108 -20.97 22.59 18.23
N GLU A 109 -21.35 22.85 16.99
CA GLU A 109 -21.03 21.97 15.86
C GLU A 109 -19.54 21.69 15.74
N SER A 110 -19.23 20.41 15.66
CA SER A 110 -17.92 19.87 15.29
C SER A 110 -18.08 19.10 14.00
N CYS A 111 -17.12 19.17 13.08
CA CYS A 111 -17.21 18.47 11.80
C CYS A 111 -17.05 16.94 11.95
N ASN A 112 -17.99 16.25 12.59
CA ASN A 112 -17.92 14.82 12.92
C ASN A 112 -19.02 14.02 12.21
N GLY A 113 -19.87 14.67 11.40
CA GLY A 113 -20.98 14.06 10.71
C GLY A 113 -22.17 13.73 11.62
N LEU A 114 -22.21 14.33 12.81
CA LEU A 114 -23.30 14.29 13.77
C LEU A 114 -23.92 15.68 13.89
N ASP A 115 -25.19 15.72 14.25
CA ASP A 115 -25.92 16.92 14.65
C ASP A 115 -25.57 17.18 16.13
N ASP A 116 -24.54 17.97 16.42
CA ASP A 116 -24.05 18.17 17.79
C ASP A 116 -24.92 19.15 18.59
N ASP A 117 -25.67 20.01 17.90
CA ASP A 117 -26.54 21.02 18.50
C ASP A 117 -28.05 20.67 18.48
N CYS A 118 -28.39 19.50 17.93
CA CYS A 118 -29.74 18.94 17.81
C CYS A 118 -30.74 19.87 17.09
N ASP A 119 -30.30 20.69 16.13
CA ASP A 119 -31.18 21.56 15.33
C ASP A 119 -31.76 20.87 14.07
N GLY A 120 -31.30 19.66 13.77
CA GLY A 120 -31.71 18.85 12.63
C GLY A 120 -30.87 19.08 11.36
N MET A 121 -29.84 19.91 11.42
CA MET A 121 -28.78 20.02 10.42
C MET A 121 -27.54 19.25 10.91
N THR A 122 -26.51 19.15 10.08
CA THR A 122 -25.30 18.40 10.42
C THR A 122 -24.12 19.21 9.93
N ASP A 123 -23.18 19.50 10.83
CA ASP A 123 -21.96 20.25 10.55
C ASP A 123 -22.22 21.65 9.92
N GLU A 124 -23.36 22.30 10.23
CA GLU A 124 -23.73 23.61 9.68
C GLU A 124 -22.96 24.78 10.31
N LEU A 125 -23.01 25.94 9.64
CA LEU A 125 -22.26 27.16 9.99
C LEU A 125 -20.72 26.98 10.07
N LEU A 126 -20.20 25.80 9.70
CA LEU A 126 -18.79 25.54 9.52
C LEU A 126 -18.32 25.99 8.13
N THR A 127 -17.04 26.39 8.04
CA THR A 127 -16.46 26.81 6.76
C THR A 127 -16.27 25.60 5.86
N VAL A 128 -17.10 25.47 4.82
CA VAL A 128 -16.99 24.38 3.86
C VAL A 128 -15.98 24.76 2.76
N SER A 129 -15.10 23.84 2.38
CA SER A 129 -14.15 24.06 1.29
C SER A 129 -14.02 22.83 0.41
N ALA A 130 -13.46 23.03 -0.77
CA ALA A 130 -13.11 21.95 -1.68
C ALA A 130 -11.92 21.16 -1.08
N CYS A 131 -12.17 19.89 -0.75
CA CYS A 131 -11.15 18.94 -0.32
C CYS A 131 -11.03 17.83 -1.38
N LEU A 132 -9.79 17.45 -1.70
CA LEU A 132 -9.46 16.35 -2.60
C LEU A 132 -9.29 15.07 -1.78
N VAL A 133 -9.58 13.91 -2.38
CA VAL A 133 -9.31 12.62 -1.74
C VAL A 133 -7.80 12.46 -1.62
N ASP A 134 -7.36 11.97 -0.46
CA ASP A 134 -5.96 11.64 -0.15
C ASP A 134 -5.92 10.15 0.22
N GLY A 135 -5.80 9.31 -0.81
CA GLY A 135 -5.99 7.87 -0.73
C GLY A 135 -4.83 7.13 -0.07
N ASP A 136 -3.63 7.68 -0.12
CA ASP A 136 -2.41 7.09 0.47
C ASP A 136 -1.85 7.86 1.67
N SER A 137 -2.51 8.97 2.06
CA SER A 137 -2.21 9.77 3.24
C SER A 137 -0.85 10.47 3.20
N ASP A 138 -0.40 10.88 2.02
CA ASP A 138 0.84 11.64 1.87
C ASP A 138 0.64 13.17 1.95
N GLY A 139 -0.62 13.61 2.03
CA GLY A 139 -1.03 15.00 2.19
C GLY A 139 -1.31 15.72 0.89
N TYR A 140 -1.15 15.08 -0.28
CA TYR A 140 -1.60 15.55 -1.58
C TYR A 140 -2.77 14.69 -2.07
N GLY A 141 -3.65 15.30 -2.84
CA GLY A 141 -4.87 14.65 -3.28
C GLY A 141 -5.11 14.77 -4.77
N ALA A 142 -5.80 13.77 -5.29
CA ALA A 142 -6.15 13.65 -6.69
C ALA A 142 -7.68 13.69 -6.92
N GLY A 143 -8.07 13.92 -8.18
CA GLY A 143 -9.45 13.73 -8.63
C GLY A 143 -10.42 14.90 -8.34
N ALA A 144 -11.71 14.55 -8.24
CA ALA A 144 -12.78 15.52 -8.10
C ALA A 144 -12.85 16.06 -6.66
N THR A 145 -13.02 17.37 -6.54
CA THR A 145 -13.20 18.00 -5.24
C THR A 145 -14.53 17.57 -4.62
N SER A 146 -14.48 17.21 -3.35
CA SER A 146 -15.66 17.05 -2.51
C SER A 146 -15.79 18.27 -1.61
N THR A 147 -17.03 18.67 -1.34
CA THR A 147 -17.35 19.77 -0.46
C THR A 147 -17.35 19.23 0.97
N GLN A 148 -16.30 19.54 1.74
CA GLN A 148 -16.13 19.06 3.12
C GLN A 148 -16.04 20.24 4.08
N CYS A 149 -16.58 20.07 5.29
CA CYS A 149 -16.45 21.06 6.35
C CYS A 149 -15.00 21.11 6.83
N ARG A 150 -14.46 22.32 6.98
CA ARG A 150 -13.11 22.53 7.50
C ARG A 150 -13.16 22.64 9.01
N ASP A 151 -12.23 21.94 9.65
CA ASP A 151 -12.04 22.00 11.10
C ASP A 151 -10.67 22.60 11.42
N ALA A 152 -10.66 23.72 12.14
CA ALA A 152 -9.44 24.37 12.60
C ALA A 152 -8.63 23.48 13.57
N ALA A 153 -9.28 22.57 14.29
CA ALA A 153 -8.62 21.56 15.12
C ALA A 153 -7.87 20.50 14.27
N ARG A 154 -8.17 20.38 12.97
CA ARG A 154 -7.49 19.49 12.01
C ARG A 154 -6.38 20.18 11.22
N ALA A 155 -5.81 21.27 11.75
CA ALA A 155 -4.72 21.99 11.07
C ALA A 155 -3.52 21.10 10.70
N THR A 156 -3.29 19.99 11.43
CA THR A 156 -2.25 19.00 11.09
C THR A 156 -2.51 18.25 9.78
N TYR A 157 -3.77 18.07 9.38
CA TYR A 157 -4.19 17.30 8.18
C TYR A 157 -4.83 18.19 7.11
N GLY A 158 -4.42 19.46 7.02
CA GLY A 158 -4.89 20.37 5.97
C GLY A 158 -6.32 20.89 6.15
N PHE A 159 -6.85 20.89 7.38
CA PHE A 159 -8.21 21.33 7.73
C PHE A 159 -9.36 20.46 7.17
N CYS A 160 -9.07 19.48 6.31
CA CYS A 160 -10.06 18.52 5.80
C CYS A 160 -10.20 17.30 6.75
N PRO A 161 -11.29 16.51 6.65
CA PRO A 161 -11.42 15.23 7.33
C PRO A 161 -10.30 14.24 6.94
N VAL A 162 -10.06 13.22 7.77
CA VAL A 162 -9.09 12.15 7.46
C VAL A 162 -9.44 11.48 6.12
N GLY A 163 -8.43 11.25 5.27
CA GLY A 163 -8.61 10.74 3.90
C GLY A 163 -8.86 11.84 2.87
N TYR A 164 -8.71 13.11 3.24
CA TYR A 164 -8.82 14.25 2.35
C TYR A 164 -7.75 15.31 2.64
N THR A 165 -7.37 16.09 1.62
CA THR A 165 -6.44 17.21 1.74
C THR A 165 -6.90 18.44 0.93
N THR A 166 -6.34 19.60 1.26
CA THR A 166 -6.46 20.81 0.43
C THR A 166 -5.35 20.93 -0.63
N SER A 167 -4.28 20.13 -0.51
CA SER A 167 -3.15 20.18 -1.43
C SER A 167 -3.46 19.34 -2.65
N ALA A 168 -3.52 19.95 -3.83
CA ALA A 168 -3.75 19.23 -5.07
C ALA A 168 -2.42 18.84 -5.75
N GLY A 169 -2.53 18.05 -6.81
CA GLY A 169 -1.42 17.78 -7.73
C GLY A 169 -0.89 16.36 -7.66
N ASP A 170 -1.46 15.50 -6.82
CA ASP A 170 -1.13 14.09 -6.82
C ASP A 170 -1.66 13.40 -8.10
N CYS A 171 -0.77 12.62 -8.73
CA CYS A 171 -0.98 11.86 -9.93
C CYS A 171 -1.16 10.35 -9.66
N ASN A 172 -0.95 9.88 -8.42
CA ASN A 172 -1.17 8.50 -7.99
C ASN A 172 -1.58 8.38 -6.52
N ASP A 173 -2.89 8.51 -6.29
CA ASP A 173 -3.61 8.44 -4.99
C ASP A 173 -3.54 7.08 -4.26
N SER A 174 -2.68 6.18 -4.72
CA SER A 174 -2.44 4.85 -4.13
C SER A 174 -0.99 4.62 -3.74
N ASN A 175 -0.11 5.59 -3.99
CA ASN A 175 1.32 5.49 -3.71
C ASN A 175 1.89 6.80 -3.16
N GLY A 176 1.98 6.88 -1.83
CA GLY A 176 2.43 8.10 -1.15
C GLY A 176 3.92 8.45 -1.32
N THR A 177 4.63 7.82 -2.27
CA THR A 177 5.92 8.31 -2.76
C THR A 177 5.82 9.16 -4.02
N VAL A 178 4.67 9.11 -4.71
CA VAL A 178 4.39 9.80 -5.97
C VAL A 178 3.53 11.03 -5.64
N ARG A 179 4.12 12.22 -5.69
CA ARG A 179 3.47 13.47 -5.28
C ARG A 179 4.23 14.69 -5.76
N PRO A 180 3.58 15.87 -5.81
CA PRO A 180 4.25 17.13 -6.15
C PRO A 180 5.59 17.33 -5.45
N MET A 181 6.63 17.61 -6.25
CA MET A 181 7.99 17.89 -5.79
C MET A 181 8.69 16.70 -5.09
N ALA A 182 8.23 15.46 -5.32
CA ALA A 182 9.04 14.29 -4.98
C ALA A 182 10.37 14.31 -5.76
N ALA A 183 11.34 13.49 -5.34
CA ALA A 183 12.55 13.30 -6.12
C ALA A 183 12.34 12.13 -7.06
N GLU A 184 12.55 12.35 -8.35
CA GLU A 184 12.48 11.32 -9.37
C GLU A 184 13.46 10.17 -9.10
N THR A 185 12.96 8.95 -9.30
CA THR A 185 13.76 7.74 -9.40
C THR A 185 13.58 7.14 -10.78
N CYS A 186 14.64 6.55 -11.35
CA CYS A 186 14.59 5.93 -12.68
C CYS A 186 13.78 4.61 -12.67
N ASN A 187 12.47 4.74 -12.52
CA ASN A 187 11.51 3.67 -12.30
C ASN A 187 10.40 3.66 -13.38
N GLY A 188 10.37 4.66 -14.26
CA GLY A 188 9.37 4.81 -15.33
C GLY A 188 8.04 5.39 -14.86
N ILE A 189 8.00 5.96 -13.66
CA ILE A 189 6.88 6.66 -13.03
C ILE A 189 7.28 8.14 -12.96
N ASP A 190 6.30 9.02 -13.15
CA ASP A 190 6.41 10.45 -12.84
C ASP A 190 6.21 10.57 -11.33
N ASP A 191 7.30 10.52 -10.55
CA ASP A 191 7.26 10.51 -9.08
C ASP A 191 6.87 11.88 -8.53
N ASP A 192 7.24 12.97 -9.22
CA ASP A 192 7.04 14.34 -8.78
C ASP A 192 5.78 15.03 -9.36
N CYS A 193 5.05 14.31 -10.20
CA CYS A 193 3.81 14.72 -10.85
C CYS A 193 3.95 15.99 -11.71
N ASP A 194 5.12 16.24 -12.29
CA ASP A 194 5.37 17.38 -13.17
C ASP A 194 5.06 17.13 -14.65
N THR A 195 4.55 15.94 -14.98
CA THR A 195 4.23 15.40 -16.31
C THR A 195 5.42 14.88 -17.12
N THR A 196 6.62 14.89 -16.55
CA THR A 196 7.83 14.31 -17.15
C THR A 196 8.31 13.12 -16.33
N ILE A 197 8.49 11.98 -17.01
CA ILE A 197 8.89 10.73 -16.36
C ILE A 197 10.41 10.68 -16.23
N ASP A 198 10.90 10.33 -15.04
CA ASP A 198 12.32 10.18 -14.74
C ASP A 198 13.13 11.43 -15.14
N ASP A 199 12.63 12.62 -14.83
CA ASP A 199 13.36 13.88 -14.99
C ASP A 199 14.32 14.09 -13.79
N GLY A 200 15.22 15.08 -13.85
CA GLY A 200 16.18 15.33 -12.74
C GLY A 200 17.21 14.23 -12.42
N VAL A 201 17.07 13.01 -12.94
CA VAL A 201 18.01 11.89 -12.79
C VAL A 201 19.11 11.95 -13.85
N LEU A 202 20.27 11.38 -13.52
CA LEU A 202 21.42 11.40 -14.42
C LEU A 202 21.11 10.62 -15.71
N ALA A 203 20.94 11.33 -16.82
CA ALA A 203 20.90 10.74 -18.14
C ALA A 203 22.33 10.52 -18.64
N SER A 204 22.68 9.28 -18.94
CA SER A 204 23.95 8.91 -19.57
C SER A 204 23.69 7.85 -20.63
N PRO A 205 24.56 7.72 -21.64
CA PRO A 205 24.32 6.78 -22.72
C PRO A 205 24.18 5.36 -22.17
N CYS A 206 23.04 4.74 -22.45
CA CYS A 206 22.76 3.33 -22.24
C CYS A 206 22.55 2.66 -23.60
N TYR A 207 23.11 1.46 -23.77
CA TYR A 207 23.09 0.66 -25.00
C TYR A 207 22.18 -0.53 -24.78
N VAL A 208 21.50 -0.98 -25.84
CA VAL A 208 20.62 -2.16 -25.74
C VAL A 208 21.48 -3.37 -25.43
N ASP A 209 21.04 -4.17 -24.47
CA ASP A 209 21.64 -5.45 -24.05
C ASP A 209 20.58 -6.53 -24.26
N GLY A 210 20.56 -7.07 -25.47
CA GLY A 210 19.52 -7.94 -26.00
C GLY A 210 19.62 -9.39 -25.54
N ASP A 211 20.82 -9.84 -25.15
CA ASP A 211 21.09 -11.19 -24.68
C ASP A 211 21.47 -11.29 -23.19
N ALA A 212 21.47 -10.14 -22.50
CA ALA A 212 21.62 -9.98 -21.05
C ALA A 212 23.00 -10.39 -20.51
N ASP A 213 24.06 -10.06 -21.24
CA ASP A 213 25.45 -10.30 -20.82
C ASP A 213 26.18 -9.06 -20.25
N ASN A 214 25.46 -7.92 -20.18
CA ASN A 214 25.91 -6.59 -19.74
C ASN A 214 26.84 -5.86 -20.72
N TYR A 215 26.96 -6.32 -21.96
CA TYR A 215 27.57 -5.56 -23.05
C TYR A 215 26.51 -5.26 -24.09
N GLY A 216 26.50 -4.01 -24.56
CA GLY A 216 25.42 -3.54 -25.41
C GLY A 216 25.90 -3.04 -26.76
N THR A 217 24.98 -3.01 -27.70
CA THR A 217 25.24 -2.61 -29.10
C THR A 217 24.49 -1.35 -29.52
N GLY A 218 24.92 -0.75 -30.63
CA GLY A 218 24.14 0.24 -31.36
C GLY A 218 24.28 1.68 -30.86
N VAL A 219 23.21 2.47 -31.05
CA VAL A 219 23.21 3.91 -30.75
C VAL A 219 22.85 4.12 -29.28
N ALA A 220 23.67 4.92 -28.60
CA ALA A 220 23.41 5.37 -27.25
C ALA A 220 22.00 5.97 -27.13
N SER A 221 21.19 5.37 -26.26
CA SER A 221 19.94 5.95 -25.81
C SER A 221 20.18 6.86 -24.61
N THR A 222 19.48 7.99 -24.54
CA THR A 222 19.43 8.82 -23.33
C THR A 222 18.40 8.22 -22.40
N ARG A 223 18.83 7.25 -21.60
CA ARG A 223 18.03 6.67 -20.51
C ARG A 223 18.48 7.26 -19.19
N CYS A 224 17.54 7.36 -18.27
CA CYS A 224 17.86 7.63 -16.89
C CYS A 224 18.75 6.52 -16.31
N ARG A 225 19.50 6.84 -15.26
CA ARG A 225 20.25 5.87 -14.49
C ARG A 225 19.70 5.71 -13.08
N ASP A 226 19.67 4.46 -12.62
CA ASP A 226 19.25 4.03 -11.30
C ASP A 226 20.46 3.47 -10.55
N ALA A 227 20.94 4.20 -9.54
CA ALA A 227 22.09 3.79 -8.71
C ALA A 227 21.87 2.44 -8.00
N THR A 228 20.62 1.97 -7.88
CA THR A 228 20.32 0.64 -7.31
C THR A 228 20.59 -0.50 -8.30
N ARG A 229 20.70 -0.22 -9.61
CA ARG A 229 20.94 -1.19 -10.69
C ARG A 229 22.41 -1.33 -11.07
N VAL A 230 23.27 -1.47 -10.06
CA VAL A 230 24.73 -1.54 -10.24
C VAL A 230 25.15 -2.68 -11.19
N ALA A 231 24.39 -3.78 -11.22
CA ALA A 231 24.70 -4.92 -12.09
C ALA A 231 24.60 -4.59 -13.60
N GLN A 232 23.73 -3.63 -13.96
CA GLN A 232 23.50 -3.19 -15.35
C GLN A 232 24.16 -1.83 -15.64
N GLY A 233 25.18 -1.44 -14.87
CA GLY A 233 25.81 -0.13 -15.03
C GLY A 233 24.87 1.04 -14.73
N GLU A 234 23.91 0.82 -13.83
CA GLU A 234 22.84 1.75 -13.47
C GLU A 234 21.82 1.99 -14.61
N CYS A 235 21.85 1.23 -15.70
CA CYS A 235 20.88 1.35 -16.78
C CYS A 235 19.57 0.55 -16.49
N PRO A 236 18.44 0.88 -17.16
CA PRO A 236 17.21 0.10 -17.08
C PRO A 236 17.40 -1.35 -17.56
N VAL A 237 16.46 -2.25 -17.23
CA VAL A 237 16.51 -3.65 -17.70
C VAL A 237 16.52 -3.70 -19.23
N GLY A 238 17.39 -4.54 -19.80
CA GLY A 238 17.61 -4.65 -21.25
C GLY A 238 18.56 -3.60 -21.81
N TYR A 239 19.25 -2.87 -20.93
CA TYR A 239 20.29 -1.92 -21.29
C TYR A 239 21.51 -2.07 -20.38
N THR A 240 22.66 -1.61 -20.88
CA THR A 240 23.94 -1.52 -20.15
C THR A 240 24.66 -0.23 -20.50
N ASP A 241 25.60 0.20 -19.65
CA ASP A 241 26.45 1.36 -19.94
C ASP A 241 27.70 1.04 -20.78
N VAL A 242 27.89 -0.23 -21.14
CA VAL A 242 29.07 -0.70 -21.87
C VAL A 242 28.74 -0.90 -23.36
N ALA A 243 29.32 -0.05 -24.23
CA ALA A 243 28.96 0.09 -25.65
C ALA A 243 29.70 -0.84 -26.64
N THR A 244 30.26 -1.95 -26.16
CA THR A 244 31.34 -2.65 -26.88
C THR A 244 30.94 -3.99 -27.45
N ASP A 245 29.68 -4.40 -27.33
CA ASP A 245 29.23 -5.64 -27.93
C ASP A 245 29.10 -5.51 -29.47
N CYS A 246 29.40 -6.60 -30.15
CA CYS A 246 29.30 -6.78 -31.59
C CYS A 246 28.13 -7.70 -31.99
N ASN A 247 27.48 -8.41 -31.05
CA ASN A 247 26.34 -9.28 -31.33
C ASN A 247 25.36 -9.46 -30.15
N ASP A 248 24.41 -8.53 -30.08
CA ASP A 248 23.37 -8.40 -29.03
C ASP A 248 22.33 -9.55 -28.97
N GLY A 249 22.52 -10.58 -29.79
CA GLY A 249 21.67 -11.76 -29.85
C GLY A 249 22.36 -13.02 -29.35
N ASN A 250 23.60 -12.92 -28.88
CA ASN A 250 24.40 -14.06 -28.45
C ASN A 250 25.36 -13.69 -27.31
N ALA A 251 24.94 -13.97 -26.07
CA ALA A 251 25.70 -13.70 -24.85
C ALA A 251 27.08 -14.36 -24.78
N ALA A 252 27.43 -15.28 -25.70
CA ALA A 252 28.77 -15.84 -25.81
C ALA A 252 29.75 -14.93 -26.56
N VAL A 253 29.23 -14.02 -27.40
CA VAL A 253 29.97 -13.07 -28.21
C VAL A 253 29.99 -11.74 -27.47
N ARG A 254 31.14 -11.37 -26.90
CA ARG A 254 31.29 -10.15 -26.10
C ARG A 254 32.76 -9.78 -25.91
N PRO A 255 33.05 -8.52 -25.60
CA PRO A 255 34.39 -8.05 -25.28
C PRO A 255 35.18 -8.95 -24.33
N GLY A 256 36.31 -9.45 -24.82
CA GLY A 256 37.20 -10.30 -24.03
C GLY A 256 36.72 -11.75 -23.84
N ALA A 257 35.70 -12.19 -24.59
CA ALA A 257 35.42 -13.62 -24.73
C ALA A 257 36.63 -14.37 -25.31
N THR A 258 36.62 -15.69 -25.19
CA THR A 258 37.68 -16.52 -25.78
C THR A 258 37.31 -16.87 -27.21
N GLU A 259 38.18 -16.49 -28.15
CA GLU A 259 38.04 -16.87 -29.55
C GLU A 259 37.94 -18.38 -29.73
N THR A 260 36.96 -18.80 -30.52
CA THR A 260 36.77 -20.15 -30.99
C THR A 260 36.74 -20.14 -32.51
N CYS A 261 37.40 -21.10 -33.16
CA CYS A 261 37.49 -21.19 -34.63
C CYS A 261 36.13 -21.52 -35.29
N ASN A 262 35.18 -20.59 -35.21
CA ASN A 262 33.76 -20.75 -35.57
C ASN A 262 33.32 -19.75 -36.66
N GLY A 263 34.21 -18.86 -37.11
CA GLY A 263 33.93 -17.84 -38.11
C GLY A 263 33.12 -16.64 -37.57
N ILE A 264 33.06 -16.47 -36.25
CA ILE A 264 32.45 -15.35 -35.53
C ILE A 264 33.58 -14.62 -34.79
N ASP A 265 33.49 -13.29 -34.71
CA ASP A 265 34.30 -12.48 -33.79
C ASP A 265 33.73 -12.68 -32.39
N ASP A 266 34.23 -13.67 -31.63
CA ASP A 266 33.66 -13.98 -30.30
C ASP A 266 33.98 -12.87 -29.30
N ASN A 267 35.15 -12.25 -29.40
CA ASN A 267 35.67 -11.31 -28.40
C ASN A 267 35.45 -9.84 -28.76
N CYS A 268 34.79 -9.56 -29.88
CA CYS A 268 34.53 -8.24 -30.44
C CYS A 268 35.80 -7.39 -30.63
N THR A 269 36.91 -8.03 -30.99
CA THR A 269 38.19 -7.34 -31.24
C THR A 269 38.89 -7.82 -32.50
N MET A 270 39.40 -6.85 -33.27
CA MET A 270 40.35 -7.06 -34.36
C MET A 270 39.89 -7.95 -35.54
N GLY A 271 38.69 -8.55 -35.49
CA GLY A 271 37.98 -9.19 -36.61
C GLY A 271 37.43 -10.60 -36.26
N VAL A 272 37.42 -11.54 -37.21
CA VAL A 272 37.05 -12.95 -36.97
C VAL A 272 38.28 -13.84 -36.74
N ASP A 273 38.31 -14.58 -35.62
CA ASP A 273 39.30 -15.63 -35.29
C ASP A 273 40.78 -15.16 -35.11
N GLU A 274 41.05 -13.90 -34.78
CA GLU A 274 42.40 -13.26 -34.86
C GLU A 274 43.39 -13.68 -33.78
N ALA A 275 42.89 -14.13 -32.62
CA ALA A 275 43.74 -14.59 -31.54
C ALA A 275 44.12 -16.08 -31.67
N LEU A 276 43.67 -16.73 -32.75
CA LEU A 276 43.90 -18.15 -32.99
C LEU A 276 45.17 -18.39 -33.82
N THR A 277 45.89 -19.45 -33.47
CA THR A 277 47.04 -19.87 -34.27
C THR A 277 46.51 -20.38 -35.61
N VAL A 278 46.95 -19.81 -36.73
CA VAL A 278 46.57 -20.32 -38.05
C VAL A 278 47.54 -21.40 -38.52
N THR A 279 47.03 -22.46 -39.15
CA THR A 279 47.83 -23.54 -39.75
C THR A 279 47.46 -23.64 -41.24
N PRO A 280 48.43 -23.85 -42.16
CA PRO A 280 48.10 -24.13 -43.54
C PRO A 280 47.35 -25.45 -43.65
N CYS A 281 46.16 -25.40 -44.24
CA CYS A 281 45.28 -26.54 -44.47
C CYS A 281 45.10 -26.76 -45.98
N TYR A 282 45.10 -28.02 -46.40
CA TYR A 282 44.97 -28.48 -47.79
C TYR A 282 43.63 -29.18 -47.95
N ALA A 283 42.99 -29.06 -49.12
CA ALA A 283 41.70 -29.72 -49.34
C ALA A 283 41.90 -31.25 -49.30
N ASP A 284 41.02 -31.93 -48.57
CA ASP A 284 40.95 -33.38 -48.40
C ASP A 284 39.54 -33.82 -48.86
N ARG A 285 39.40 -34.08 -50.16
CA ARG A 285 38.12 -34.31 -50.83
C ARG A 285 37.60 -35.72 -50.67
N ASP A 286 38.49 -36.68 -50.44
CA ASP A 286 38.14 -38.08 -50.28
C ASP A 286 38.11 -38.52 -48.80
N GLY A 287 38.56 -37.65 -47.88
CA GLY A 287 38.39 -37.77 -46.44
C GLY A 287 39.36 -38.73 -45.79
N ASP A 288 40.55 -38.92 -46.38
CA ASP A 288 41.53 -39.90 -45.92
C ASP A 288 42.56 -39.36 -44.91
N GLY A 289 42.50 -38.06 -44.65
CA GLY A 289 43.37 -37.36 -43.72
C GLY A 289 44.63 -36.76 -44.36
N TYR A 290 44.82 -36.87 -45.67
CA TYR A 290 45.83 -36.15 -46.45
C TYR A 290 45.13 -35.19 -47.42
N GLY A 291 45.76 -34.06 -47.73
CA GLY A 291 45.18 -33.09 -48.64
C GLY A 291 46.15 -32.63 -49.71
N ALA A 292 45.61 -32.08 -50.79
CA ALA A 292 46.36 -31.61 -51.95
C ALA A 292 46.02 -30.16 -52.35
N GLY A 293 46.86 -29.59 -53.23
CA GLY A 293 46.62 -28.29 -53.85
C GLY A 293 47.14 -27.08 -53.04
N PRO A 294 46.67 -25.85 -53.35
CA PRO A 294 47.10 -24.65 -52.64
C PRO A 294 46.56 -24.63 -51.21
N SER A 295 47.41 -24.25 -50.25
CA SER A 295 47.02 -24.13 -48.85
C SER A 295 46.05 -22.97 -48.64
N SER A 296 45.00 -23.20 -47.84
CA SER A 296 44.20 -22.15 -47.23
C SER A 296 44.70 -21.91 -45.80
N THR A 297 44.85 -20.65 -45.41
CA THR A 297 45.16 -20.28 -44.02
C THR A 297 43.88 -20.38 -43.21
N GLN A 298 43.80 -21.36 -42.31
CA GLN A 298 42.64 -21.61 -41.45
C GLN A 298 43.05 -21.52 -39.99
N CYS A 299 42.15 -21.08 -39.12
CA CYS A 299 42.37 -21.12 -37.68
C CYS A 299 42.49 -22.57 -37.19
N ARG A 300 43.36 -22.78 -36.20
CA ARG A 300 43.60 -24.08 -35.60
C ARG A 300 42.55 -24.34 -34.54
N ASP A 301 41.76 -25.40 -34.72
CA ASP A 301 40.76 -25.82 -33.74
C ASP A 301 41.22 -27.09 -33.01
N ALA A 302 41.46 -26.99 -31.70
CA ALA A 302 41.90 -28.11 -30.87
C ALA A 302 40.89 -29.28 -30.85
N THR A 303 39.60 -29.01 -31.07
CA THR A 303 38.55 -30.04 -31.14
C THR A 303 38.62 -30.86 -32.44
N ARG A 304 39.30 -30.34 -33.48
CA ARG A 304 39.47 -30.99 -34.79
C ARG A 304 40.77 -31.79 -34.89
N ALA A 305 41.25 -32.34 -33.78
CA ALA A 305 42.51 -33.09 -33.74
C ALA A 305 42.56 -34.27 -34.74
N ALA A 306 41.40 -34.88 -35.06
CA ALA A 306 41.30 -35.95 -36.05
C ALA A 306 41.63 -35.52 -37.49
N PHE A 307 41.51 -34.22 -37.81
CA PHE A 307 41.78 -33.62 -39.12
C PHE A 307 43.02 -32.72 -39.07
N GLY A 308 43.96 -33.01 -38.17
CA GLY A 308 45.17 -32.19 -38.03
C GLY A 308 44.89 -30.76 -37.57
N PHE A 309 43.79 -30.54 -36.84
CA PHE A 309 43.28 -29.24 -36.38
C PHE A 309 42.72 -28.33 -37.49
N CYS A 310 42.51 -28.85 -38.69
CA CYS A 310 41.86 -28.17 -39.83
C CYS A 310 40.33 -28.38 -39.83
N PRO A 311 39.55 -27.53 -40.53
CA PRO A 311 38.12 -27.77 -40.80
C PRO A 311 37.86 -29.13 -41.47
N VAL A 312 36.62 -29.62 -41.38
CA VAL A 312 36.19 -30.85 -42.08
C VAL A 312 36.40 -30.67 -43.60
N ALA A 313 36.86 -31.73 -44.28
CA ALA A 313 37.31 -31.73 -45.68
C ALA A 313 38.63 -30.99 -45.95
N TYR A 314 39.43 -30.78 -44.91
CA TYR A 314 40.80 -30.30 -45.00
C TYR A 314 41.73 -31.11 -44.11
N SER A 315 43.00 -31.19 -44.51
CA SER A 315 44.09 -31.79 -43.73
C SER A 315 45.27 -30.82 -43.58
N ASN A 316 46.03 -30.95 -42.51
CA ASN A 316 47.30 -30.25 -42.34
C ASN A 316 48.49 -30.99 -43.01
N LEU A 317 48.24 -32.16 -43.61
CA LEU A 317 49.22 -32.98 -44.32
C LEU A 317 49.09 -32.76 -45.83
N ALA A 318 50.08 -32.12 -46.45
CA ALA A 318 50.05 -31.68 -47.85
C ALA A 318 50.44 -32.75 -48.89
N THR A 319 50.48 -34.02 -48.51
CA THR A 319 51.22 -35.05 -49.24
C THR A 319 50.33 -35.98 -50.06
N ASP A 320 49.08 -35.61 -50.29
CA ASP A 320 48.17 -36.40 -51.10
C ASP A 320 48.47 -36.23 -52.60
N CYS A 321 48.80 -37.34 -53.26
CA CYS A 321 49.06 -37.42 -54.70
C CYS A 321 47.78 -37.62 -55.53
N ASN A 322 46.67 -38.02 -54.92
CA ASN A 322 45.36 -38.21 -55.57
C ASN A 322 44.18 -37.96 -54.61
N ASP A 323 43.87 -36.68 -54.45
CA ASP A 323 42.75 -36.09 -53.68
C ASP A 323 41.36 -36.37 -54.28
N ALA A 324 41.17 -37.56 -54.83
CA ALA A 324 39.89 -38.08 -55.32
C ALA A 324 39.72 -39.57 -54.99
N SER A 325 40.67 -40.17 -54.29
CA SER A 325 40.73 -41.58 -53.97
C SER A 325 41.42 -41.82 -52.63
N ALA A 326 40.62 -42.02 -51.58
CA ALA A 326 41.10 -42.34 -50.22
C ALA A 326 41.95 -43.61 -50.11
N ALA A 327 42.08 -44.38 -51.19
CA ALA A 327 42.95 -45.56 -51.28
C ALA A 327 44.40 -45.22 -51.70
N VAL A 328 44.63 -44.03 -52.26
CA VAL A 328 45.91 -43.60 -52.82
C VAL A 328 46.45 -42.48 -51.94
N ARG A 329 47.31 -42.82 -50.99
CA ARG A 329 47.82 -41.88 -49.97
C ARG A 329 49.13 -42.35 -49.35
N PRO A 330 49.92 -41.44 -48.76
CA PRO A 330 51.15 -41.79 -48.08
C PRO A 330 50.94 -42.86 -46.99
N GLY A 331 51.66 -43.96 -47.11
CA GLY A 331 51.58 -45.12 -46.22
C GLY A 331 50.44 -46.10 -46.52
N ALA A 332 49.71 -45.95 -47.63
CA ALA A 332 48.76 -46.96 -48.08
C ALA A 332 49.47 -48.27 -48.42
N THR A 333 48.71 -49.37 -48.38
CA THR A 333 49.23 -50.69 -48.76
C THR A 333 49.07 -50.86 -50.26
N GLU A 334 50.19 -50.97 -50.97
CA GLU A 334 50.22 -51.26 -52.40
C GLU A 334 49.38 -52.47 -52.77
N THR A 335 48.45 -52.27 -53.69
CA THR A 335 47.66 -53.32 -54.31
C THR A 335 48.06 -53.49 -55.78
N CYS A 336 48.02 -54.72 -56.29
CA CYS A 336 48.37 -54.99 -57.70
C CYS A 336 47.23 -54.56 -58.64
N ASN A 337 46.82 -53.28 -58.61
CA ASN A 337 45.74 -52.68 -59.39
C ASN A 337 46.26 -51.85 -60.58
N GLY A 338 47.57 -51.63 -60.68
CA GLY A 338 48.22 -50.84 -61.74
C GLY A 338 48.28 -49.32 -61.47
N ILE A 339 47.97 -48.89 -60.25
CA ILE A 339 48.09 -47.54 -59.72
C ILE A 339 49.18 -47.58 -58.63
N ASP A 340 49.91 -46.48 -58.44
CA ASP A 340 50.83 -46.28 -57.31
C ASP A 340 49.98 -45.80 -56.13
N ASP A 341 49.80 -46.64 -55.11
CA ASP A 341 48.86 -46.37 -54.01
C ASP A 341 49.51 -45.50 -52.89
N ASN A 342 50.84 -45.29 -52.88
CA ASN A 342 51.61 -44.61 -51.80
C ASN A 342 52.50 -43.43 -52.27
#